data_AF-A0A2S6QP12-F1
#
_entry.id   AF-A0A2S6QP12-F1
#
_cell.length_a   1.000
_cell.length_b   1.000
_cell.length_c   1.000
_cell.angle_alpha   90.00
_cell.angle_beta   90.00
_cell.angle_gamma   90.00
#
_symmetry.space_group_name_H-M   'P 1'
#
loop_
_entity.id
_entity.type
_entity.pdbx_description
1 polymer ?
#
loop_
_entity_poly.entity_id
_entity_poly.type
_entity_poly.pdbx_seq_one_letter_code
_entity_poly.pdbx_strand_id
1 'polypeptide(L)'
;MTKETFTFQAEVGKILDIVAHSLYSEKEVFLRELISNASDACDKLRYAAISDSSLMDNNSDFKIEIEANKKDKILILKDNGIGMSKEELIESLGTIAKSGTQAFMETLKNKDEKEVQS
;
A
#
# COMPACT_ATOMS: atom_id res chain seq x y z
N MET A 1 -4.35 -25.08 2.32
CA MET A 1 -4.39 -23.90 1.43
C MET A 1 -3.63 -24.25 0.16
N THR A 2 -4.28 -24.26 -1.00
CA THR A 2 -3.63 -24.38 -2.31
C THR A 2 -2.98 -23.04 -2.69
N LYS A 3 -1.74 -23.08 -3.18
CA LYS A 3 -1.02 -21.89 -3.62
C LYS A 3 -1.54 -21.45 -5.00
N GLU A 4 -1.91 -20.19 -5.15
CA GLU A 4 -2.25 -19.57 -6.42
C GLU A 4 -1.15 -18.57 -6.81
N THR A 5 -0.90 -18.40 -8.11
CA THR A 5 0.10 -17.47 -8.63
C THR A 5 -0.56 -16.58 -9.68
N PHE A 6 -0.48 -15.28 -9.48
CA PHE A 6 -1.03 -14.27 -10.37
C PHE A 6 0.11 -13.46 -10.98
N THR A 7 -0.03 -13.08 -12.24
CA THR A 7 0.93 -12.21 -12.92
C THR A 7 0.44 -10.77 -12.81
N PHE A 8 1.34 -9.86 -12.45
CA PHE A 8 1.06 -8.44 -12.53
C PHE A 8 0.70 -8.05 -13.98
N GLN A 9 -0.25 -7.13 -14.13
CA GLN A 9 -0.52 -6.57 -15.45
C GLN A 9 0.70 -5.79 -15.96
N ALA A 10 0.87 -5.70 -17.29
CA ALA A 10 2.09 -5.13 -17.89
C ALA A 10 2.38 -3.68 -17.45
N GLU A 11 1.34 -2.92 -17.14
CA GLU A 11 1.44 -1.55 -16.61
C GLU A 11 2.03 -1.54 -15.19
N VAL A 12 1.62 -2.49 -14.35
CA VAL A 12 2.07 -2.67 -12.96
C VAL A 12 3.55 -2.99 -12.86
N GLY A 13 4.04 -3.88 -13.74
CA GLY A 13 5.47 -4.23 -13.77
C GLY A 13 6.36 -3.01 -13.99
N LYS A 14 5.98 -2.10 -14.90
CA LYS A 14 6.76 -0.88 -15.18
C LYS A 14 6.81 0.08 -14.00
N ILE A 15 5.73 0.17 -13.23
CA ILE A 15 5.66 1.05 -12.05
C ILE A 15 6.49 0.49 -10.91
N LEU A 16 6.43 -0.82 -10.69
CA LEU A 16 7.27 -1.48 -9.69
C LEU A 16 8.75 -1.26 -9.97
N ASP A 17 9.17 -1.35 -11.24
CA ASP A 17 10.54 -1.03 -11.64
C ASP A 17 10.90 0.43 -11.31
N ILE A 18 10.03 1.39 -11.63
CA ILE A 18 10.28 2.82 -11.38
C ILE A 18 10.30 3.13 -9.87
N VAL A 19 9.34 2.61 -9.11
CA VAL A 19 9.27 2.77 -7.65
C VAL A 19 10.47 2.13 -6.98
N ALA A 20 10.92 0.97 -7.45
CA ALA A 20 12.14 0.35 -6.94
C ALA A 20 13.36 1.28 -7.11
N HIS A 21 13.45 2.01 -8.22
CA HIS A 21 14.53 2.98 -8.46
C HIS A 21 14.38 4.27 -7.62
N SER A 22 13.17 4.81 -7.45
CA SER A 22 12.93 6.04 -6.66
C SER A 22 13.00 5.82 -5.14
N LEU A 23 12.77 4.60 -4.66
CA LEU A 23 12.95 4.23 -3.25
C LEU A 23 14.42 4.31 -2.78
N TYR A 24 15.39 4.43 -3.70
CA TYR A 24 16.79 4.62 -3.33
C TYR A 24 17.08 6.03 -2.81
N SER A 25 16.28 7.03 -3.19
CA SER A 25 16.46 8.43 -2.79
C SER A 25 15.58 8.86 -1.61
N GLU A 26 14.36 8.31 -1.46
CA GLU A 26 13.43 8.69 -0.37
C GLU A 26 12.87 7.46 0.37
N LYS A 27 13.71 6.81 1.17
CA LYS A 27 13.37 5.58 1.91
C LYS A 27 12.33 5.78 3.00
N GLU A 28 12.10 6.99 3.46
CA GLU A 28 11.09 7.32 4.45
C GLU A 28 9.67 7.35 3.86
N VAL A 29 9.54 7.54 2.54
CA VAL A 29 8.25 7.68 1.87
C VAL A 29 7.44 6.38 1.96
N PHE A 30 8.04 5.20 1.76
CA PHE A 30 7.28 3.95 1.83
C PHE A 30 6.62 3.77 3.21
N LEU A 31 7.32 4.14 4.29
CA LEU A 31 6.80 3.98 5.63
C LEU A 31 5.62 4.95 5.87
N ARG A 32 5.72 6.19 5.37
CA ARG A 32 4.61 7.15 5.38
C ARG A 32 3.39 6.59 4.65
N GLU A 33 3.57 6.07 3.43
CA GLU A 33 2.46 5.53 2.63
C GLU A 33 1.81 4.32 3.30
N LEU A 34 2.59 3.40 3.88
CA LEU A 34 2.05 2.25 4.60
C LEU A 34 1.25 2.65 5.85
N ILE A 35 1.75 3.63 6.62
CA ILE A 35 1.03 4.16 7.79
C ILE A 35 -0.27 4.85 7.35
N SER A 36 -0.24 5.61 6.24
CA SER A 36 -1.45 6.24 5.68
C SER A 36 -2.50 5.20 5.30
N ASN A 37 -2.10 4.14 4.59
CA ASN A 37 -3.00 3.06 4.20
C ASN A 37 -3.60 2.33 5.42
N ALA A 38 -2.81 2.12 6.46
CA ALA A 38 -3.26 1.51 7.71
C ALA A 38 -4.27 2.41 8.47
N SER A 39 -4.04 3.73 8.48
CA SER A 39 -4.99 4.70 9.04
C SER A 39 -6.31 4.69 8.28
N ASP A 40 -6.27 4.71 6.94
CA ASP A 40 -7.46 4.64 6.09
C ASP A 40 -8.25 3.34 6.31
N ALA A 41 -7.56 2.22 6.55
CA ALA A 41 -8.21 0.95 6.86
C ALA A 41 -8.96 1.00 8.20
N CYS A 42 -8.39 1.66 9.21
CA CYS A 42 -9.05 1.86 10.51
C CYS A 42 -10.28 2.77 10.36
N ASP A 43 -10.15 3.88 9.63
CA ASP A 43 -11.27 4.81 9.41
C ASP A 43 -12.41 4.17 8.60
N LYS A 44 -12.10 3.34 7.60
CA LYS A 44 -13.09 2.55 6.86
C LYS A 44 -13.85 1.60 7.79
N LEU A 45 -13.16 0.90 8.69
CA LEU A 45 -13.82 0.02 9.66
C LEU A 45 -14.72 0.81 10.61
N ARG A 46 -14.22 1.92 11.12
CA ARG A 46 -14.99 2.82 11.98
C ARG A 46 -16.26 3.32 11.29
N TYR A 47 -16.18 3.70 10.02
CA TYR A 47 -17.34 4.14 9.25
C TYR A 47 -18.33 3.01 8.97
N ALA A 48 -17.84 1.83 8.57
CA ALA A 48 -18.67 0.65 8.34
C ALA A 48 -19.44 0.26 9.62
N ALA A 49 -18.81 0.38 10.78
CA ALA A 49 -19.41 0.07 12.08
C ALA A 49 -20.57 1.00 12.48
N ILE A 50 -20.68 2.20 11.88
CA ILE A 50 -21.85 3.08 12.06
C ILE A 50 -23.11 2.41 11.49
N SER A 51 -22.95 1.66 10.39
CA SER A 51 -24.06 0.98 9.71
C SER A 51 -24.26 -0.45 10.22
N ASP A 52 -23.19 -1.13 10.63
CA ASP A 52 -23.22 -2.47 11.20
C ASP A 52 -22.32 -2.56 12.45
N SER A 53 -22.93 -2.41 13.62
CA SER A 53 -22.20 -2.43 14.89
C SER A 53 -21.53 -3.77 15.20
N SER A 54 -21.88 -4.87 14.50
CA SER A 54 -21.24 -6.17 14.71
C SER A 54 -19.80 -6.23 14.19
N LEU A 55 -19.41 -5.27 13.34
CA LEU A 55 -18.05 -5.16 12.79
C LEU A 55 -17.03 -4.66 13.81
N MET A 56 -17.47 -4.13 14.95
CA MET A 56 -16.59 -3.73 16.04
C MET A 56 -16.94 -4.49 17.30
N ASP A 57 -15.96 -5.18 17.88
CA ASP A 57 -16.06 -5.58 19.28
C ASP A 57 -16.08 -4.31 20.15
N ASN A 58 -16.78 -4.36 21.29
CA ASN A 58 -16.98 -3.22 22.21
C ASN A 58 -15.69 -2.59 22.78
N ASN A 59 -14.50 -3.07 22.38
CA ASN A 59 -13.17 -2.70 22.87
C ASN A 59 -12.15 -2.49 21.72
N SER A 60 -12.60 -2.17 20.51
CA SER A 60 -11.72 -1.95 19.36
C SER A 60 -10.91 -0.66 19.49
N ASP A 61 -9.82 -0.71 20.25
CA ASP A 61 -8.76 0.30 20.18
C ASP A 61 -8.05 0.13 18.84
N PHE A 62 -8.34 1.03 17.90
CA PHE A 62 -7.64 1.11 16.62
C PHE A 62 -6.14 1.33 16.86
N LYS A 63 -5.31 0.53 16.21
CA LYS A 63 -3.87 0.57 16.39
C LYS A 63 -3.13 0.18 15.12
N ILE A 64 -1.94 0.78 14.99
CA ILE A 64 -0.95 0.42 13.99
C ILE A 64 0.30 0.01 14.77
N GLU A 65 0.68 -1.25 14.68
CA GLU A 65 1.87 -1.82 15.32
C GLU A 65 3.01 -1.90 14.32
N ILE A 66 4.20 -1.45 14.73
CA ILE A 66 5.42 -1.49 13.92
C ILE A 66 6.49 -2.28 14.67
N GLU A 67 6.94 -3.38 14.07
CA GLU A 67 7.96 -4.26 14.63
C GLU A 67 9.15 -4.37 13.68
N ALA A 68 10.36 -4.10 14.17
CA ALA A 68 11.59 -4.22 13.40
C ALA A 68 12.42 -5.42 13.87
N ASN A 69 12.50 -6.46 13.04
CA ASN A 69 13.38 -7.61 13.26
C ASN A 69 14.67 -7.45 12.45
N LYS A 70 15.71 -6.93 13.11
CA LYS A 70 17.01 -6.68 12.51
C LYS A 70 17.75 -7.97 12.08
N LYS A 71 17.52 -9.07 12.78
CA LYS A 71 18.19 -10.35 12.50
C LYS A 71 17.72 -10.92 11.16
N ASP A 72 16.40 -10.92 10.96
CA ASP A 72 15.78 -11.48 9.76
C ASP A 72 15.63 -10.43 8.65
N LYS A 73 15.99 -9.18 8.92
CA LYS A 73 15.84 -8.01 8.04
C LYS A 73 14.38 -7.79 7.61
N ILE A 74 13.48 -7.93 8.56
CA ILE A 74 12.04 -7.79 8.36
C ILE A 74 11.54 -6.57 9.13
N LEU A 75 10.77 -5.72 8.46
CA LEU A 75 9.93 -4.70 9.08
C LEU A 75 8.48 -5.14 8.93
N ILE A 76 7.75 -5.21 10.03
CA ILE A 76 6.35 -5.65 10.06
C ILE A 76 5.50 -4.46 10.46
N LEU A 77 4.50 -4.12 9.63
CA LEU A 77 3.42 -3.22 9.98
C LEU A 77 2.12 -4.02 10.06
N LYS A 78 1.36 -3.83 11.14
CA LYS A 78 0.05 -4.47 11.36
C LYS A 78 -0.96 -3.42 11.78
N ASP A 79 -2.09 -3.37 11.11
CA ASP A 79 -3.27 -2.65 11.56
C ASP A 79 -4.38 -3.64 11.94
N ASN A 80 -5.37 -3.14 12.67
CA ASN A 80 -6.63 -3.83 12.95
C ASN A 80 -7.82 -3.13 12.27
N GLY A 81 -7.60 -2.59 11.07
CA GLY A 81 -8.63 -1.96 10.26
C GLY A 81 -9.53 -2.97 9.54
N ILE A 82 -10.24 -2.49 8.51
CA ILE A 82 -11.27 -3.26 7.79
C ILE A 82 -10.73 -4.50 7.07
N GLY A 83 -9.42 -4.54 6.80
CA GLY A 83 -8.77 -5.60 6.04
C GLY A 83 -9.16 -5.61 4.56
N MET A 84 -8.85 -6.70 3.87
CA MET A 84 -9.22 -6.94 2.48
C MET A 84 -9.62 -8.39 2.28
N SER A 85 -10.65 -8.61 1.47
CA SER A 85 -11.00 -9.91 0.90
C SER A 85 -9.96 -10.38 -0.13
N LYS A 86 -10.06 -11.64 -0.54
CA LYS A 86 -9.16 -12.21 -1.57
C LYS A 86 -9.31 -11.46 -2.90
N GLU A 87 -10.53 -11.12 -3.26
CA GLU A 87 -10.87 -10.42 -4.49
C GLU A 87 -10.28 -9.00 -4.47
N GLU A 88 -10.45 -8.27 -3.36
CA GLU A 88 -9.87 -6.94 -3.18
C GLU A 88 -8.34 -6.96 -3.20
N LEU A 89 -7.69 -8.01 -2.68
CA LEU A 89 -6.24 -8.19 -2.77
C LEU A 89 -5.78 -8.34 -4.23
N ILE A 90 -6.48 -9.16 -5.02
CA ILE A 90 -6.16 -9.38 -6.43
C ILE A 90 -6.36 -8.09 -7.24
N GLU A 91 -7.46 -7.38 -7.00
CA GLU A 91 -7.76 -6.14 -7.70
C GLU A 91 -6.80 -5.01 -7.32
N SER A 92 -6.65 -4.75 -6.01
CA SER A 92 -5.89 -3.60 -5.51
C SER A 92 -4.38 -3.74 -5.70
N LEU A 93 -3.84 -4.95 -5.50
CA LEU A 93 -2.39 -5.19 -5.63
C LEU A 93 -1.99 -5.68 -7.03
N GLY A 94 -2.86 -6.47 -7.69
CA GLY A 94 -2.54 -7.11 -8.96
C GLY A 94 -2.82 -6.28 -10.21
N THR A 95 -3.76 -5.32 -10.12
CA THR A 95 -4.27 -4.59 -11.30
C THR A 95 -3.89 -3.10 -11.29
N ILE A 96 -3.38 -2.59 -10.17
CA ILE A 96 -3.14 -1.16 -9.90
C ILE A 96 -4.40 -0.32 -10.09
N ALA A 97 -4.82 0.29 -8.99
CA ALA A 97 -5.91 1.25 -8.93
C ALA A 97 -5.82 2.29 -10.06
N LYS A 98 -6.88 2.34 -10.87
CA LYS A 98 -7.08 3.16 -12.07
C LYS A 98 -6.87 4.68 -11.93
N SER A 99 -6.55 5.24 -10.75
CA SER A 99 -6.65 6.70 -10.55
C SER A 99 -5.33 7.46 -10.32
N GLY A 100 -4.25 6.86 -9.80
CA GLY A 100 -3.02 7.61 -9.46
C GLY A 100 -1.84 7.40 -10.40
N THR A 101 -1.85 6.28 -11.13
CA THR A 101 -0.68 5.73 -11.79
C THR A 101 -0.22 6.51 -13.00
N GLN A 102 -1.17 6.92 -13.85
CA GLN A 102 -0.84 7.65 -15.06
C GLN A 102 -0.27 9.04 -14.73
N ALA A 103 -0.87 9.73 -13.76
CA ALA A 103 -0.39 11.02 -13.27
C ALA A 103 0.99 10.91 -12.58
N PHE A 104 1.24 9.82 -11.84
CA PHE A 104 2.55 9.55 -11.24
C PHE A 104 3.63 9.28 -12.30
N MET A 105 3.32 8.47 -13.33
CA MET A 105 4.21 8.21 -14.46
C MET A 105 4.55 9.49 -15.25
N GLU A 106 3.59 10.38 -15.44
CA GLU A 106 3.82 11.69 -16.08
C GLU A 106 4.71 12.60 -15.22
N THR A 107 4.46 12.66 -13.92
CA THR A 107 5.26 13.48 -12.98
C THR A 107 6.72 13.02 -12.92
N LEU A 108 6.98 11.71 -13.04
CA LEU A 108 8.33 11.15 -13.01
C LEU A 108 9.10 11.30 -14.33
N LYS A 109 8.44 11.13 -15.49
CA LYS A 109 9.07 11.47 -16.79
C LYS A 109 9.60 12.90 -16.81
N ASN A 110 8.84 13.83 -16.22
CA ASN A 110 9.22 15.24 -16.12
C ASN A 110 10.37 15.51 -15.12
N LYS A 111 10.68 14.55 -14.23
CA LYS A 111 11.77 14.65 -13.24
C LYS A 111 13.11 14.22 -13.84
N ASP A 112 13.12 13.13 -14.61
CA ASP A 112 14.31 12.64 -15.33
C ASP A 112 14.80 13.63 -16.41
N GLU A 113 13.89 14.34 -17.09
CA GLU A 113 14.27 15.36 -18.09
C GLU A 113 15.03 16.56 -17.48
N LYS A 114 14.84 16.85 -16.19
CA LYS A 114 15.50 17.98 -15.52
C LYS A 114 16.92 17.67 -15.04
N GLU A 115 17.28 16.40 -14.86
CA GLU A 115 18.65 15.99 -14.49
C GLU A 115 19.58 15.84 -15.70
N VAL A 116 19.04 15.66 -16.91
CA VAL A 116 19.85 15.52 -18.15
C VAL A 116 20.21 16.90 -18.77
N GLN A 117 19.61 17.99 -18.30
CA GLN A 117 19.88 19.36 -18.80
C GLN A 117 20.71 20.25 -17.86
N SER A 118 21.31 19.70 -16.80
CA SER A 118 22.21 20.42 -15.88
C SER A 118 23.66 19.99 -15.99
#